data_AF-A0A6C0IAA3-F1
#
_entry.id   AF-A0A6C0IAA3-F1
#
_cell.length_a   1.000
_cell.length_b   1.000
_cell.length_c   1.000
_cell.angle_alpha   90.00
_cell.angle_beta   90.00
_cell.angle_gamma   90.00
#
_symmetry.space_group_name_H-M   'P 1'
#
loop_
_entity.id
_entity.type
_entity.pdbx_description
1 polymer ?
#
loop_
_entity_poly.entity_id
_entity_poly.type
_entity_poly.pdbx_seq_one_letter_code
_entity_poly.pdbx_strand_id
1 'polypeptide(L)'
;MATTAAESLKNAQEIELQQVITELRGDPTALSGYIGTKRDGLVDSVMGNRDDTFSKTFGDMVRSSNTQNNIYYYYVRNKDLDNMQKEMLDRNKYDVGSVTHDKDVAKRQYQINEWAYNNKLDTLFVLQMILIAAVLLTPLLYLSRQGTVPSSVLTGVGILFAIIIVLTTFVRARYTINDRDQKFWNRRQFSKAGRAPPPLNCQSLEQAYSSATEGANQAMAAGYAVGSKIENTGDMFGNSFTSFFSST
;
A
#
# COMPACT_ATOMS: atom_id res chain seq x y z
N MET A 1 12.53 -57.24 19.81
CA MET A 1 12.09 -58.36 20.66
C MET A 1 10.60 -58.73 20.51
N ALA A 2 9.84 -58.18 19.55
CA ALA A 2 8.43 -58.56 19.32
C ALA A 2 8.23 -59.63 18.22
N THR A 3 9.25 -59.89 17.39
CA THR A 3 9.19 -60.84 16.27
C THR A 3 9.33 -62.30 16.69
N THR A 4 10.09 -62.60 17.76
CA THR A 4 10.33 -63.98 18.23
C THR A 4 9.11 -64.62 18.91
N ALA A 5 8.24 -63.82 19.54
CA ALA A 5 7.03 -64.31 20.19
C ALA A 5 5.94 -64.71 19.18
N ALA A 6 5.83 -63.99 18.06
CA ALA A 6 4.89 -64.31 16.99
C ALA A 6 5.29 -65.60 16.25
N GLU A 7 6.59 -65.80 16.03
CA GLU A 7 7.12 -67.05 15.45
C GLU A 7 6.93 -68.26 16.37
N SER A 8 7.16 -68.13 17.69
CA SER A 8 6.95 -69.24 18.62
C SER A 8 5.48 -69.66 18.74
N LEU A 9 4.55 -68.69 18.64
CA LEU A 9 3.11 -68.97 18.69
C LEU A 9 2.63 -69.68 17.42
N LYS A 10 3.16 -69.28 16.26
CA LYS A 10 2.88 -69.92 14.98
C LYS A 10 3.38 -71.37 14.95
N ASN A 11 4.60 -71.60 15.43
CA ASN A 11 5.19 -72.94 15.52
C ASN A 11 4.42 -73.85 16.48
N ALA A 12 3.92 -73.33 17.61
CA ALA A 12 3.10 -74.09 18.55
C ALA A 12 1.75 -74.51 17.94
N GLN A 13 1.09 -73.60 17.21
CA GLN A 13 -0.15 -73.88 16.49
C GLN A 13 0.04 -74.91 15.36
N GLU A 14 1.18 -74.85 14.66
CA GLU A 14 1.52 -75.83 13.62
C GLU A 14 1.77 -77.23 14.20
N ILE A 15 2.36 -77.34 15.40
CA ILE A 15 2.57 -78.61 16.11
C ILE A 15 1.24 -79.21 16.58
N GLU A 16 0.35 -78.41 17.18
CA GLU A 16 -0.99 -78.88 17.58
C GLU A 16 -1.82 -79.34 16.38
N LEU A 17 -1.73 -78.63 15.25
CA LEU A 17 -2.40 -79.00 14.01
C LEU A 17 -1.90 -80.36 13.47
N GLN A 18 -0.59 -80.60 13.50
CA GLN A 18 -0.02 -81.88 13.07
C GLN A 18 -0.45 -83.05 13.95
N GLN A 19 -0.57 -82.84 15.27
CA GLN A 19 -1.05 -83.86 16.21
C GLN A 19 -2.51 -84.23 15.93
N VAL A 20 -3.39 -83.23 15.76
CA VAL A 20 -4.81 -83.44 15.46
C VAL A 20 -5.02 -84.13 14.11
N ILE A 21 -4.22 -83.79 13.08
CA ILE A 21 -4.27 -84.46 11.77
C ILE A 21 -3.82 -85.91 11.85
N THR A 22 -2.80 -86.21 12.67
CA THR A 22 -2.29 -87.57 12.85
C THR A 22 -3.30 -88.45 13.59
N GLU A 23 -4.01 -87.89 14.57
CA GLU A 23 -5.07 -88.56 15.32
C GLU A 23 -6.32 -88.81 14.46
N LEU A 24 -6.72 -87.83 13.63
CA LEU A 24 -7.89 -87.94 12.74
C LEU A 24 -7.66 -88.81 11.49
N ARG A 25 -6.42 -89.21 11.17
CA ARG A 25 -6.13 -90.15 10.05
C ARG A 25 -6.72 -91.55 10.23
N GLY A 26 -7.08 -91.92 11.47
CA GLY A 26 -7.75 -93.19 11.77
C GLY A 26 -9.23 -93.25 11.37
N ASP A 27 -9.89 -92.10 11.18
CA ASP A 27 -11.30 -91.99 10.77
C ASP A 27 -11.45 -91.01 9.59
N PRO A 28 -11.58 -91.51 8.34
CA PRO A 28 -11.62 -90.68 7.14
C PRO A 28 -12.82 -89.71 7.13
N THR A 29 -13.91 -90.02 7.83
CA THR A 29 -15.11 -89.17 7.88
C THR A 29 -14.85 -87.96 8.79
N ALA A 30 -14.28 -88.19 9.97
CA ALA A 30 -13.94 -87.13 10.93
C ALA A 30 -12.87 -86.16 10.39
N LEU A 31 -11.88 -86.67 9.64
CA LEU A 31 -10.86 -85.84 8.98
C LEU A 31 -11.47 -84.90 7.93
N SER A 32 -12.39 -85.40 7.10
CA SER A 32 -13.06 -84.58 6.08
C SER A 32 -13.91 -83.46 6.70
N GLY A 33 -14.58 -83.73 7.83
CA GLY A 33 -15.36 -82.74 8.58
C GLY A 33 -14.47 -81.65 9.19
N TYR A 34 -13.35 -82.03 9.81
CA TYR A 34 -12.39 -81.08 10.36
C TYR A 34 -11.76 -80.16 9.29
N ILE A 35 -11.37 -80.75 8.15
CA ILE A 35 -10.85 -79.98 7.00
C ILE A 35 -11.94 -79.04 6.46
N GLY A 36 -13.20 -79.49 6.36
CA GLY A 36 -14.34 -78.66 5.98
C GLY A 36 -14.50 -77.44 6.90
N THR A 37 -14.58 -77.65 8.21
CA THR A 37 -14.73 -76.56 9.19
C THR A 37 -13.55 -75.58 9.18
N LYS A 38 -12.31 -76.08 9.04
CA LYS A 38 -11.13 -75.21 8.94
C LYS A 38 -11.08 -74.42 7.64
N ARG A 39 -11.47 -75.05 6.52
CA ARG A 39 -11.58 -74.39 5.23
C ARG A 39 -12.65 -73.31 5.27
N ASP A 40 -13.84 -73.61 5.77
CA ASP A 40 -14.96 -72.68 5.81
C ASP A 40 -14.67 -71.51 6.76
N GLY A 41 -14.08 -71.77 7.94
CA GLY A 41 -13.64 -70.71 8.84
C GLY A 41 -12.51 -69.83 8.27
N LEU A 42 -11.59 -70.39 7.48
CA LEU A 42 -10.58 -69.61 6.77
C LEU A 42 -11.22 -68.77 5.65
N VAL A 43 -12.15 -69.34 4.88
CA VAL A 43 -12.87 -68.63 3.82
C VAL A 43 -13.68 -67.48 4.42
N ASP A 44 -14.40 -67.70 5.52
CA ASP A 44 -15.18 -66.68 6.20
C ASP A 44 -14.28 -65.57 6.78
N SER A 45 -13.13 -65.92 7.36
CA SER A 45 -12.16 -64.93 7.84
C SER A 45 -11.54 -64.12 6.70
N VAL A 46 -11.20 -64.76 5.58
CA VAL A 46 -10.67 -64.07 4.40
C VAL A 46 -11.74 -63.18 3.77
N MET A 47 -12.98 -63.64 3.67
CA MET A 47 -14.09 -62.85 3.15
C MET A 47 -14.43 -61.68 4.08
N GLY A 48 -14.53 -61.91 5.39
CA GLY A 48 -14.75 -60.85 6.38
C GLY A 48 -13.63 -59.80 6.36
N ASN A 49 -12.36 -60.22 6.38
CA ASN A 49 -11.23 -59.30 6.28
C ASN A 49 -11.23 -58.51 4.97
N ARG A 50 -11.64 -59.14 3.86
CA ARG A 50 -11.76 -58.47 2.56
C ARG A 50 -12.86 -57.43 2.58
N ASP A 51 -14.03 -57.76 3.12
CA ASP A 51 -15.18 -56.85 3.19
C ASP A 51 -14.90 -55.67 4.13
N ASP A 52 -14.27 -55.92 5.28
CA ASP A 52 -13.82 -54.88 6.21
C ASP A 52 -12.78 -53.95 5.58
N THR A 53 -11.79 -54.52 4.88
CA THR A 53 -10.77 -53.75 4.18
C THR A 53 -11.41 -52.91 3.08
N PHE A 54 -12.32 -53.49 2.29
CA PHE A 54 -13.01 -52.79 1.22
C PHE A 54 -13.87 -51.64 1.76
N SER A 55 -14.68 -51.90 2.78
CA SER A 55 -15.52 -50.91 3.46
C SER A 55 -14.69 -49.77 4.03
N LYS A 56 -13.55 -50.09 4.68
CA LYS A 56 -12.62 -49.09 5.20
C LYS A 56 -11.98 -48.25 4.10
N THR A 57 -11.41 -48.88 3.06
CA THR A 57 -10.78 -48.16 1.95
C THR A 57 -11.78 -47.28 1.21
N PHE A 58 -13.00 -47.77 0.99
CA PHE A 58 -14.07 -46.98 0.38
C PHE A 58 -14.48 -45.80 1.28
N GLY A 59 -14.66 -46.03 2.58
CA GLY A 59 -14.97 -44.98 3.55
C GLY A 59 -13.88 -43.90 3.63
N ASP A 60 -12.61 -44.30 3.62
CA ASP A 60 -11.47 -43.38 3.62
C ASP A 60 -11.36 -42.60 2.30
N MET A 61 -11.67 -43.22 1.16
CA MET A 61 -11.76 -42.54 -0.14
C MET A 61 -12.87 -41.48 -0.13
N VAL A 62 -14.06 -41.81 0.38
CA VAL A 62 -15.18 -40.86 0.50
C VAL A 62 -14.80 -39.67 1.40
N ARG A 63 -14.17 -39.94 2.56
CA ARG A 63 -13.67 -38.88 3.45
C ARG A 63 -12.63 -38.02 2.77
N SER A 64 -11.66 -38.63 2.08
CA SER A 64 -10.63 -37.92 1.32
C SER A 64 -11.24 -37.03 0.24
N SER A 65 -12.21 -37.54 -0.52
CA SER A 65 -12.95 -36.78 -1.53
C SER A 65 -13.70 -35.60 -0.93
N ASN A 66 -14.36 -35.79 0.22
CA ASN A 66 -15.05 -34.72 0.92
C ASN A 66 -14.07 -33.66 1.44
N THR A 67 -12.92 -34.06 1.96
CA THR A 67 -11.86 -33.14 2.38
C THR A 67 -11.31 -32.34 1.21
N GLN A 68 -11.05 -32.97 0.06
CA GLN A 68 -10.61 -32.27 -1.15
C GLN A 68 -11.64 -31.24 -1.63
N ASN A 69 -12.92 -31.63 -1.66
CA ASN A 69 -14.00 -30.70 -1.99
C ASN A 69 -14.05 -29.51 -1.02
N ASN A 70 -13.94 -29.76 0.29
CA ASN A 70 -13.92 -28.70 1.29
C ASN A 70 -12.72 -27.75 1.09
N ILE A 71 -11.52 -28.28 0.86
CA ILE A 71 -10.32 -27.48 0.56
C ILE A 71 -10.54 -26.63 -0.70
N TYR A 72 -11.12 -27.20 -1.74
CA TYR A 72 -11.44 -26.49 -2.97
C TYR A 72 -12.43 -25.35 -2.74
N TYR A 73 -13.49 -25.57 -1.96
CA TYR A 73 -14.44 -24.51 -1.58
C TYR A 73 -13.75 -23.35 -0.85
N TYR A 74 -12.86 -23.64 0.10
CA TYR A 74 -12.09 -22.60 0.80
C TYR A 74 -11.15 -21.85 -0.15
N TYR A 75 -10.51 -22.54 -1.08
CA TYR A 75 -9.64 -21.92 -2.08
C TYR A 75 -10.41 -20.94 -2.96
N VAL A 76 -11.56 -21.36 -3.51
CA VAL A 76 -12.41 -20.49 -4.35
C VAL A 76 -12.89 -19.27 -3.56
N ARG A 77 -13.32 -19.46 -2.32
CA ARG A 77 -13.77 -18.36 -1.46
C ARG A 77 -12.65 -17.37 -1.15
N ASN A 78 -11.43 -17.85 -0.89
CA ASN A 78 -10.28 -16.97 -0.65
C ASN A 78 -9.92 -16.17 -1.91
N LYS A 79 -10.02 -16.79 -3.09
CA LYS A 79 -9.82 -16.10 -4.36
C LYS A 79 -10.89 -15.03 -4.60
N ASP A 80 -12.14 -15.31 -4.28
CA ASP A 80 -13.23 -14.34 -4.41
C ASP A 80 -13.03 -13.16 -3.44
N LEU A 81 -12.62 -13.43 -2.20
CA LEU A 81 -12.27 -12.39 -1.23
C LEU A 81 -11.09 -11.52 -1.71
N ASP A 82 -10.05 -12.11 -2.29
CA ASP A 82 -8.93 -11.36 -2.88
C ASP A 82 -9.38 -10.49 -4.06
N ASN A 83 -10.26 -11.01 -4.92
CA ASN A 83 -10.85 -10.23 -6.02
C ASN A 83 -11.69 -9.06 -5.51
N MET A 84 -12.54 -9.28 -4.49
CA MET A 84 -13.34 -8.23 -3.87
C MET A 84 -12.46 -7.15 -3.23
N GLN A 85 -11.38 -7.55 -2.56
CA GLN A 85 -10.41 -6.60 -1.98
C GLN A 85 -9.73 -5.75 -3.04
N LYS A 86 -9.31 -6.36 -4.15
CA LYS A 86 -8.73 -5.63 -5.29
C LYS A 86 -9.71 -4.66 -5.90
N GLU A 87 -10.96 -5.09 -6.14
CA GLU A 87 -12.00 -4.21 -6.68
C GLU A 87 -12.30 -3.03 -5.74
N MET A 88 -12.41 -3.28 -4.43
CA MET A 88 -12.58 -2.21 -3.44
C MET A 88 -11.40 -1.22 -3.44
N LEU A 89 -10.18 -1.74 -3.53
CA LEU A 89 -8.97 -0.91 -3.58
C LEU A 89 -8.90 -0.08 -4.85
N ASP A 90 -9.29 -0.64 -6.00
CA ASP A 90 -9.33 0.09 -7.26
C ASP A 90 -10.41 1.16 -7.25
N ARG A 91 -11.63 0.85 -6.77
CA ARG A 91 -12.70 1.85 -6.58
C ARG A 91 -12.24 2.99 -5.66
N ASN A 92 -11.61 2.68 -4.53
CA ASN A 92 -11.06 3.68 -3.62
C ASN A 92 -9.98 4.55 -4.30
N LYS A 93 -9.12 3.97 -5.15
CA LYS A 93 -8.15 4.76 -5.93
C LYS A 93 -8.84 5.71 -6.90
N TYR A 94 -9.91 5.27 -7.58
CA TYR A 94 -10.69 6.13 -8.46
C TYR A 94 -11.38 7.26 -7.70
N ASP A 95 -11.96 6.98 -6.53
CA ASP A 95 -12.62 7.98 -5.69
C ASP A 95 -11.61 9.01 -5.13
N VAL A 96 -10.41 8.57 -4.72
CA VAL A 96 -9.34 9.50 -4.34
C VAL A 96 -8.89 10.34 -5.54
N GLY A 97 -8.82 9.73 -6.73
CA GLY A 97 -8.50 10.42 -7.99
C GLY A 97 -9.52 11.49 -8.34
N SER A 98 -10.81 11.23 -8.18
CA SER A 98 -11.88 12.20 -8.45
C SER A 98 -11.87 13.34 -7.42
N VAL A 99 -11.74 13.04 -6.13
CA VAL A 99 -11.65 14.06 -5.07
C VAL A 99 -10.44 14.97 -5.26
N THR A 100 -9.29 14.42 -5.64
CA THR A 100 -8.09 15.22 -5.93
C THR A 100 -8.29 16.09 -7.16
N HIS A 101 -8.92 15.56 -8.22
CA HIS A 101 -9.27 16.33 -9.41
C HIS A 101 -10.24 17.49 -9.09
N ASP A 102 -11.32 17.21 -8.35
CA ASP A 102 -12.31 18.21 -7.95
C ASP A 102 -11.69 19.31 -7.09
N LYS A 103 -10.78 18.94 -6.17
CA LYS A 103 -10.01 19.91 -5.38
C LYS A 103 -9.18 20.82 -6.28
N ASP A 104 -8.53 20.27 -7.31
CA ASP A 104 -7.73 21.06 -8.24
C ASP A 104 -8.61 21.97 -9.12
N VAL A 105 -9.77 21.49 -9.56
CA VAL A 105 -10.76 22.30 -10.31
C VAL A 105 -11.29 23.44 -9.44
N ALA A 106 -11.72 23.15 -8.21
CA ALA A 106 -12.20 24.16 -7.26
C ALA A 106 -11.12 25.21 -6.96
N LYS A 107 -9.87 24.76 -6.76
CA LYS A 107 -8.73 25.66 -6.55
C LYS A 107 -8.48 26.57 -7.75
N ARG A 108 -8.58 26.04 -8.98
CA ARG A 108 -8.46 26.86 -10.21
C ARG A 108 -9.63 27.83 -10.36
N GLN A 109 -10.85 27.41 -10.07
CA GLN A 109 -12.01 28.28 -10.14
C GLN A 109 -11.90 29.45 -9.16
N TYR A 110 -11.45 29.18 -7.94
CA TYR A 110 -11.16 30.22 -6.95
C TYR A 110 -10.13 31.23 -7.48
N GLN A 111 -9.02 30.74 -8.04
CA GLN A 111 -7.97 31.59 -8.60
C GLN A 111 -8.46 32.44 -9.78
N ILE A 112 -9.28 31.87 -10.66
CA ILE A 112 -9.88 32.61 -11.79
C ILE A 112 -10.81 33.71 -11.28
N ASN A 113 -11.65 33.39 -10.29
CA ASN A 113 -12.57 34.36 -9.69
C ASN A 113 -11.82 35.50 -9.01
N GLU A 114 -10.79 35.17 -8.22
CA GLU A 114 -9.91 36.15 -7.58
C GLU A 114 -9.19 37.03 -8.63
N TRP A 115 -8.69 36.41 -9.71
CA TRP A 115 -8.02 37.12 -10.80
C TRP A 115 -8.96 38.10 -11.52
N ALA A 116 -10.18 37.63 -11.85
CA ALA A 116 -11.17 38.43 -12.55
C ALA A 116 -11.69 39.58 -11.69
N TYR A 117 -11.90 39.34 -10.39
CA TYR A 117 -12.34 40.37 -9.44
C TYR A 117 -11.32 41.49 -9.32
N ASN A 118 -10.05 41.14 -9.07
CA ASN A 118 -8.99 42.14 -8.94
C ASN A 118 -8.79 42.91 -10.24
N ASN A 119 -8.78 42.25 -11.41
CA ASN A 119 -8.67 42.95 -12.68
C ASN A 119 -9.78 44.00 -12.89
N LYS A 120 -11.01 43.68 -12.49
CA LYS A 120 -12.16 44.62 -12.56
C LYS A 120 -11.99 45.82 -11.63
N LEU A 121 -11.61 45.61 -10.37
CA LEU A 121 -11.32 46.70 -9.43
C LEU A 121 -10.27 47.66 -9.98
N ASP A 122 -9.25 47.08 -10.59
CA ASP A 122 -8.09 47.79 -11.10
C ASP A 122 -8.46 48.62 -12.34
N THR A 123 -9.31 48.11 -13.23
CA THR A 123 -9.91 48.90 -14.33
C THR A 123 -10.82 50.01 -13.82
N LEU A 124 -11.59 49.73 -12.75
CA LEU A 124 -12.52 50.68 -12.16
C LEU A 124 -11.78 51.89 -11.55
N PHE A 125 -10.62 51.68 -10.93
CA PHE A 125 -9.77 52.76 -10.43
C PHE A 125 -9.33 53.74 -11.54
N VAL A 126 -8.90 53.24 -12.70
CA VAL A 126 -8.48 54.10 -13.82
C VAL A 126 -9.67 54.87 -14.40
N LEU A 127 -10.83 54.24 -14.52
CA LEU A 127 -12.06 54.91 -14.95
C LEU A 127 -12.47 56.02 -13.97
N GLN A 128 -12.35 55.78 -12.66
CA GLN A 128 -12.62 56.80 -11.64
C GLN A 128 -11.66 58.00 -11.75
N MET A 129 -10.37 57.77 -11.99
CA MET A 129 -9.39 58.85 -12.19
C MET A 129 -9.74 59.72 -13.42
N ILE A 130 -10.14 59.09 -14.52
CA ILE A 130 -10.57 59.81 -15.73
C ILE A 130 -11.85 60.60 -15.46
N LEU A 131 -12.81 60.02 -14.73
CA LEU A 131 -14.06 60.68 -14.36
C LEU A 131 -13.80 61.91 -13.48
N ILE A 132 -12.95 61.80 -12.45
CA ILE A 132 -12.58 62.92 -11.59
C ILE A 132 -11.92 64.04 -12.41
N ALA A 133 -10.99 63.70 -13.30
CA ALA A 133 -10.37 64.68 -14.19
C ALA A 133 -11.40 65.38 -15.09
N ALA A 134 -12.35 64.64 -15.66
CA ALA A 134 -13.41 65.21 -16.49
C ALA A 134 -14.35 66.14 -15.70
N VAL A 135 -14.77 65.73 -14.50
CA VAL A 135 -15.63 66.54 -13.62
C VAL A 135 -14.92 67.82 -13.17
N LEU A 136 -13.61 67.78 -12.90
CA LEU A 136 -12.84 68.97 -12.54
C LEU A 136 -12.55 69.89 -13.73
N LEU A 137 -12.34 69.34 -14.93
CA LEU A 137 -12.13 70.14 -16.15
C LEU A 137 -13.41 70.83 -16.65
N THR A 138 -14.59 70.25 -16.40
CA THR A 138 -15.88 70.79 -16.86
C THR A 138 -16.17 72.23 -16.37
N PRO A 139 -16.09 72.56 -15.07
CA PRO A 139 -16.29 73.93 -14.60
C PRO A 139 -15.18 74.88 -15.07
N LEU A 140 -13.94 74.42 -15.20
CA LEU A 140 -12.85 75.24 -15.77
C LEU A 140 -13.11 75.59 -17.24
N LEU A 141 -13.62 74.64 -18.04
CA LEU A 141 -14.02 74.88 -19.42
C LEU A 141 -15.16 75.89 -19.50
N TYR A 142 -16.14 75.79 -18.60
CA TYR A 142 -17.24 76.75 -18.51
C TYR A 142 -16.75 78.16 -18.18
N LEU A 143 -15.89 78.30 -17.17
CA LEU A 143 -15.28 79.58 -16.77
C LEU A 143 -14.36 80.17 -17.86
N SER A 144 -13.66 79.31 -18.61
CA SER A 144 -12.85 79.75 -19.75
C SER A 144 -13.73 80.29 -20.88
N ARG A 145 -14.90 79.69 -21.14
CA ARG A 145 -15.86 80.22 -22.11
C ARG A 145 -16.45 81.57 -21.73
N GLN A 146 -16.59 81.85 -20.44
CA GLN A 146 -17.01 83.17 -19.96
C GLN A 146 -15.90 84.24 -20.07
N GLY A 147 -14.68 83.86 -20.44
CA GLY A 147 -13.52 84.76 -20.53
C GLY A 147 -12.89 85.11 -19.19
N THR A 148 -13.40 84.56 -18.08
CA THR A 148 -12.89 84.81 -16.73
C THR A 148 -11.53 84.16 -16.48
N VAL A 149 -11.27 83.02 -17.14
CA VAL A 149 -10.03 82.25 -17.01
C VAL A 149 -9.27 82.25 -18.34
N PRO A 150 -8.00 82.71 -18.37
CA PRO A 150 -7.19 82.69 -19.58
C PRO A 150 -6.93 81.25 -20.04
N SER A 151 -6.91 81.03 -21.36
CA SER A 151 -6.75 79.69 -21.95
C SER A 151 -5.47 78.98 -21.53
N SER A 152 -4.41 79.72 -21.16
CA SER A 152 -3.16 79.15 -20.64
C SER A 152 -3.35 78.36 -19.34
N VAL A 153 -4.23 78.82 -18.44
CA VAL A 153 -4.53 78.13 -17.18
C VAL A 153 -5.28 76.83 -17.46
N LEU A 154 -6.26 76.86 -18.37
CA LEU A 154 -6.99 75.66 -18.80
C LEU A 154 -6.04 74.61 -19.40
N THR A 155 -5.16 75.03 -20.33
CA THR A 155 -4.18 74.13 -20.96
C THR A 155 -3.18 73.60 -19.94
N GLY A 156 -2.69 74.42 -19.01
CA GLY A 156 -1.76 73.99 -17.96
C GLY A 156 -2.38 72.93 -17.04
N VAL A 157 -3.59 73.17 -16.55
CA VAL A 157 -4.32 72.22 -15.69
C VAL A 157 -4.67 70.94 -16.45
N GLY A 158 -5.10 71.05 -17.72
CA GLY A 158 -5.39 69.91 -18.57
C GLY A 158 -4.16 69.02 -18.82
N ILE A 159 -3.00 69.62 -19.10
CA ILE A 159 -1.73 68.90 -19.25
C ILE A 159 -1.33 68.22 -17.94
N LEU A 160 -1.48 68.90 -16.79
CA LEU A 160 -1.18 68.31 -15.48
C LEU A 160 -2.00 67.03 -15.24
N PHE A 161 -3.32 67.08 -15.46
CA PHE A 161 -4.18 65.89 -15.34
C PHE A 161 -3.79 64.79 -16.33
N ALA A 162 -3.47 65.14 -17.56
CA ALA A 162 -3.02 64.19 -18.57
C ALA A 162 -1.73 63.48 -18.13
N ILE A 163 -0.75 64.22 -17.60
CA ILE A 163 0.50 63.66 -17.07
C ILE A 163 0.23 62.70 -15.91
N ILE A 164 -0.63 63.09 -14.95
CA ILE A 164 -0.98 62.22 -13.81
C ILE A 164 -1.62 60.91 -14.28
N ILE A 165 -2.56 60.97 -15.23
CA ILE A 165 -3.23 59.78 -15.79
C ILE A 165 -2.24 58.90 -16.55
N VAL A 166 -1.35 59.50 -17.36
CA VAL A 166 -0.34 58.76 -18.12
C VAL A 166 0.66 58.08 -17.18
N LEU A 167 1.18 58.79 -16.19
CA LEU A 167 2.13 58.25 -15.22
C LEU A 167 1.53 57.10 -14.40
N THR A 168 0.31 57.29 -13.88
CA THR A 168 -0.39 56.23 -13.12
C THR A 168 -0.66 55.00 -13.99
N THR A 169 -1.09 55.19 -15.25
CA THR A 169 -1.31 54.08 -16.18
C THR A 169 -0.01 53.39 -16.56
N PHE A 170 1.08 54.13 -16.76
CA PHE A 170 2.39 53.60 -17.10
C PHE A 170 3.01 52.80 -15.95
N VAL A 171 3.00 53.33 -14.73
CA VAL A 171 3.47 52.63 -13.52
C VAL A 171 2.70 51.33 -13.35
N ARG A 172 1.38 51.36 -13.54
CA ARG A 172 0.54 50.16 -13.46
C ARG A 172 0.86 49.15 -14.57
N ALA A 173 1.03 49.60 -15.81
CA ALA A 173 1.40 48.73 -16.92
C ALA A 173 2.75 48.05 -16.65
N ARG A 174 3.73 48.80 -16.16
CA ARG A 174 5.06 48.27 -15.81
C ARG A 174 4.99 47.26 -14.66
N TYR A 175 4.23 47.56 -13.60
CA TYR A 175 4.00 46.65 -12.48
C TYR A 175 3.33 45.35 -12.93
N THR A 176 2.34 45.45 -13.83
CA THR A 176 1.61 44.30 -14.38
C THR A 176 2.51 43.40 -15.22
N ILE A 177 3.47 43.97 -15.95
CA ILE A 177 4.35 43.21 -16.87
C ILE A 177 5.52 42.55 -16.13
N ASN A 178 6.18 43.24 -15.18
CA ASN A 178 7.42 42.72 -14.59
C ASN A 178 7.24 42.02 -13.25
N ASP A 179 6.39 42.55 -12.38
CA ASP A 179 6.42 42.19 -10.95
C ASP A 179 5.22 41.32 -10.54
N ARG A 180 4.12 41.41 -11.31
CA ARG A 180 2.89 40.67 -11.04
C ARG A 180 2.91 39.31 -11.71
N ASP A 181 2.56 38.25 -10.97
CA ASP A 181 2.31 36.95 -11.58
C ASP A 181 1.02 37.02 -12.40
N GLN A 182 1.11 36.81 -13.72
CA GLN A 182 -0.05 36.85 -14.62
C GLN A 182 -1.11 35.80 -14.24
N LYS A 183 -0.71 34.72 -13.54
CA LYS A 183 -1.59 33.63 -13.12
C LYS A 183 -2.14 33.81 -11.71
N PHE A 184 -1.41 34.46 -10.80
CA PHE A 184 -1.79 34.61 -9.39
C PHE A 184 -1.75 36.07 -8.93
N TRP A 185 -2.92 36.71 -8.87
CA TRP A 185 -3.03 38.14 -8.57
C TRP A 185 -2.51 38.53 -7.18
N ASN A 186 -2.63 37.64 -6.19
CA ASN A 186 -2.18 37.84 -4.81
C ASN A 186 -0.68 37.50 -4.60
N ARG A 187 0.05 37.15 -5.66
CA ARG A 187 1.48 36.82 -5.57
C ARG A 187 2.28 37.77 -6.44
N ARG A 188 3.23 38.48 -5.82
CA ARG A 188 4.37 39.03 -6.54
C ARG A 188 5.21 37.87 -7.04
N GLN A 189 5.77 37.97 -8.24
CA GLN A 189 6.81 37.04 -8.66
C GLN A 189 8.02 37.26 -7.76
N PHE A 190 8.09 36.55 -6.63
CA PHE A 190 9.34 36.44 -5.91
C PHE A 190 10.31 35.76 -6.88
N SER A 191 11.46 36.41 -7.12
CA SER A 191 12.51 35.87 -7.97
C SER A 191 12.74 34.38 -7.65
N LYS A 192 13.13 33.59 -8.66
CA LYS A 192 13.23 32.11 -8.70
C LYS A 192 13.85 31.39 -7.47
N ALA A 193 14.36 32.10 -6.48
CA ALA A 193 15.05 31.63 -5.27
C ALA A 193 14.16 31.03 -4.16
N GLY A 194 12.88 30.74 -4.39
CA GLY A 194 12.02 30.25 -3.31
C GLY A 194 10.72 29.61 -3.74
N ARG A 195 10.74 28.76 -4.79
CA ARG A 195 9.63 27.82 -4.94
C ARG A 195 9.64 26.92 -3.72
N ALA A 196 8.54 26.91 -2.95
CA ALA A 196 8.32 25.87 -1.97
C ALA A 196 8.58 24.52 -2.67
N PRO A 197 9.36 23.60 -2.05
CA PRO A 197 9.67 22.33 -2.68
C PRO A 197 8.37 21.68 -3.15
N PRO A 198 8.35 21.08 -4.36
CA PRO A 198 7.15 20.44 -4.88
C PRO A 198 6.61 19.46 -3.83
N PRO A 199 5.27 19.32 -3.71
CA PRO A 199 4.70 18.35 -2.78
C PRO A 199 5.31 16.98 -3.09
N LEU A 200 5.81 16.29 -2.06
CA LEU A 200 6.36 14.96 -2.17
C LEU A 200 5.36 14.08 -2.93
N ASN A 201 5.73 13.63 -4.13
CA ASN A 201 4.92 12.66 -4.86
C ASN A 201 5.07 11.28 -4.17
N CYS A 202 4.10 10.39 -4.32
CA CYS A 202 4.15 9.08 -3.67
C CYS A 202 5.39 8.26 -4.07
N GLN A 203 5.95 8.45 -5.27
CA GLN A 203 7.20 7.80 -5.69
C GLN A 203 8.42 8.29 -4.89
N SER A 204 8.47 9.58 -4.55
CA SER A 204 9.53 10.17 -3.73
C SER A 204 9.41 9.76 -2.26
N LEU A 205 8.19 9.47 -1.80
CA LEU A 205 7.95 8.89 -0.48
C LEU A 205 8.38 7.41 -0.44
N GLU A 206 8.13 6.65 -1.50
CA GLU A 206 8.55 5.25 -1.64
C GLU A 206 10.08 5.13 -1.80
N GLN A 207 10.72 6.05 -2.52
CA GLN A 207 12.18 6.18 -2.57
C GLN A 207 12.78 6.59 -1.22
N ALA A 208 12.14 7.51 -0.49
CA ALA A 208 12.55 7.87 0.86
C ALA A 208 12.40 6.69 1.84
N TYR A 209 11.32 5.92 1.73
CA TYR A 209 11.08 4.75 2.58
C TYR A 209 12.07 3.61 2.29
N SER A 210 12.30 3.28 1.02
CA SER A 210 13.27 2.26 0.60
C SER A 210 14.71 2.62 0.99
N SER A 211 15.12 3.87 0.80
CA SER A 211 16.44 4.35 1.24
C SER A 211 16.61 4.32 2.78
N ALA A 212 15.54 4.59 3.53
CA ALA A 212 15.56 4.47 4.99
C ALA A 212 15.62 3.00 5.45
N THR A 213 14.98 2.06 4.73
CA THR A 213 15.06 0.64 5.04
C THR A 213 16.43 0.05 4.70
N GLU A 214 17.05 0.47 3.59
CA GLU A 214 18.42 0.10 3.24
C GLU A 214 19.43 0.65 4.26
N GLY A 215 19.28 1.90 4.71
CA GLY A 215 20.09 2.49 5.76
C GLY A 215 19.94 1.77 7.11
N ALA A 216 18.71 1.40 7.49
CA ALA A 216 18.46 0.63 8.71
C ALA A 216 19.03 -0.80 8.64
N ASN A 217 18.94 -1.46 7.48
CA ASN A 217 19.51 -2.80 7.28
C ASN A 217 21.04 -2.77 7.26
N GLN A 218 21.66 -1.74 6.67
CA GLN A 218 23.12 -1.56 6.73
C GLN A 218 23.59 -1.22 8.16
N ALA A 219 22.84 -0.42 8.92
CA ALA A 219 23.15 -0.12 10.31
C ALA A 219 23.01 -1.36 11.22
N MET A 220 21.99 -2.20 10.99
CA MET A 220 21.85 -3.48 11.69
C MET A 220 22.95 -4.46 11.30
N ALA A 221 23.31 -4.59 10.01
CA ALA A 221 24.41 -5.42 9.55
C ALA A 221 25.76 -4.97 10.13
N ALA A 222 26.00 -3.66 10.21
CA ALA A 222 27.17 -3.10 10.89
C ALA A 222 27.14 -3.38 12.41
N GLY A 223 25.97 -3.32 13.04
CA GLY A 223 25.77 -3.71 14.45
C GLY A 223 26.10 -5.18 14.72
N TYR A 224 25.70 -6.11 13.85
CA TYR A 224 26.07 -7.54 13.97
C TYR A 224 27.57 -7.78 13.71
N ALA A 225 28.18 -7.05 12.78
CA ALA A 225 29.63 -7.12 12.53
C ALA A 225 30.47 -6.56 13.69
N VAL A 226 29.95 -5.56 14.41
CA VAL A 226 30.58 -5.04 15.63
C VAL A 226 30.33 -5.97 16.83
N GLY A 227 29.13 -6.55 16.97
CA GLY A 227 28.80 -7.51 18.02
C GLY A 227 29.63 -8.80 17.96
N SER A 228 29.82 -9.36 16.77
CA SER A 228 30.66 -10.56 16.57
C SER A 228 32.15 -10.31 16.81
N LYS A 229 32.63 -9.07 16.66
CA LYS A 229 34.00 -8.70 17.07
C LYS A 229 34.16 -8.60 18.58
N ILE A 230 33.11 -8.31 19.34
CA ILE A 230 33.14 -8.20 20.80
C ILE A 230 33.12 -9.59 21.46
N GLU A 231 32.39 -10.56 20.90
CA GLU A 231 32.42 -11.96 21.39
C GLU A 231 33.81 -12.59 21.27
N ASN A 232 34.55 -12.30 20.19
CA ASN A 232 35.91 -12.84 20.01
C ASN A 232 36.98 -12.17 20.91
N THR A 233 36.71 -10.98 21.46
CA THR A 233 37.60 -10.35 22.45
C THR A 233 37.25 -10.72 23.89
N GLY A 234 36.03 -11.18 24.17
CA GLY A 234 35.62 -11.70 25.49
C GLY A 234 36.42 -12.93 25.91
N ASP A 235 36.75 -13.81 24.97
CA ASP A 235 37.52 -15.02 25.24
C ASP A 235 39.01 -14.77 25.48
N MET A 236 39.55 -13.61 25.09
CA MET A 236 40.94 -13.23 25.40
C MET A 236 41.12 -12.72 26.84
N PHE A 237 40.06 -12.20 27.47
CA PHE A 237 40.13 -11.73 28.87
C PHE A 237 39.81 -12.85 29.88
N GLY A 238 39.14 -13.93 29.49
CA GLY A 238 38.83 -15.07 30.37
C GLY A 238 40.06 -15.91 30.79
N ASN A 239 41.08 -16.03 29.94
CA ASN A 239 42.27 -16.83 30.22
C ASN A 239 43.41 -16.09 30.93
N SER A 240 43.29 -14.77 31.13
CA SER A 240 44.32 -13.96 31.80
C SER A 240 44.05 -13.77 33.31
N PHE A 241 42.85 -14.13 33.79
CA PHE A 241 42.48 -13.94 35.21
C PHE A 241 42.77 -15.15 36.08
N THR A 242 42.93 -16.35 35.51
CA THR A 242 43.21 -17.60 36.25
C THR A 242 44.70 -17.82 36.55
N SER A 243 45.62 -17.11 35.89
CA SER A 243 47.06 -17.22 36.17
C SER A 243 47.55 -16.30 37.29
N PHE A 244 46.71 -15.41 37.84
CA PHE A 244 47.12 -14.48 38.89
C PHE A 244 46.91 -15.01 40.32
N PHE A 245 46.18 -16.12 40.51
CA PHE A 245 45.89 -16.72 41.82
C PHE A 245 46.64 -18.04 42.12
N SER A 246 47.65 -18.40 41.31
CA SER A 246 48.40 -19.68 41.45
C SER A 246 49.83 -19.51 41.99
N SER A 247 50.25 -18.33 42.46
CA SER A 247 51.57 -18.16 43.08
C SER A 247 51.49 -17.45 44.43
N THR A 248 50.96 -18.16 45.42
CA THR A 248 51.32 -18.01 46.84
C THR A 248 51.16 -19.35 47.51
#